data_AF-A0A2D6R335-F1
#
_entry.id   AF-A0A2D6R335-F1
#
_cell.length_a   1.000
_cell.length_b   1.000
_cell.length_c   1.000
_cell.angle_alpha   90.00
_cell.angle_beta   90.00
_cell.angle_gamma   90.00
#
_symmetry.space_group_name_H-M   'P 1'
#
loop_
_entity.id
_entity.type
_entity.pdbx_description
1 polymer ?
#
loop_
_entity_poly.entity_id
_entity_poly.type
_entity_poly.pdbx_seq_one_letter_code
_entity_poly.pdbx_strand_id
1 'polypeptide(L)'
;MADPADRRRIGKVLAGVIKKHGAHIDVDALSDELADSLIPADYLERLNRAIVDNVEEPPRPPLGTIEPTVDKMRDTALEHIANATGGTPRLSGRGNEQTYQVGDGPTIYLRTRGRDQRPGNHRVYWFGLRLACWDDPDAWFVLQCDLDFAIVVRVEDWLPYRDQIGTTQEDNQRQPHVHREGNTTELREAGGLVLNISQWVDNWGDLGQAHH
;
A
#
# COMPACT_ATOMS: atom_id res chain seq x y z
N MET A 1 4.64 24.17 32.22
CA MET A 1 5.46 22.95 32.42
C MET A 1 4.51 21.84 32.83
N ALA A 2 4.45 20.74 32.10
CA ALA A 2 3.61 19.60 32.49
C ALA A 2 4.19 18.91 33.73
N ASP A 3 3.30 18.41 34.58
CA ASP A 3 3.59 17.75 35.85
C ASP A 3 4.36 16.44 35.62
N PRO A 4 5.40 16.11 36.41
CA PRO A 4 6.03 14.78 36.43
C PRO A 4 5.06 13.59 36.40
N ALA A 5 3.86 13.74 36.98
CA ALA A 5 2.81 12.72 36.91
C ALA A 5 2.30 12.44 35.48
N ASP A 6 2.14 13.47 34.66
CA ASP A 6 1.70 13.34 33.26
C ASP A 6 2.75 12.63 32.41
N ARG A 7 4.04 12.94 32.66
CA ARG A 7 5.17 12.31 31.96
C ARG A 7 5.28 10.83 32.27
N ARG A 8 5.11 10.44 33.54
CA ARG A 8 5.06 9.03 33.96
C ARG A 8 3.94 8.27 33.27
N ARG A 9 2.74 8.88 33.17
CA ARG A 9 1.58 8.28 32.49
C ARG A 9 1.90 7.99 31.02
N ILE A 10 2.50 8.95 30.30
CA ILE A 10 2.86 8.80 28.89
C ILE A 10 3.92 7.71 28.71
N GLY A 11 4.95 7.68 29.56
CA GLY A 11 6.00 6.66 29.52
C GLY A 11 5.46 5.23 29.68
N LYS A 12 4.47 5.03 30.55
CA LYS A 12 3.82 3.71 30.73
C LYS A 12 3.05 3.25 29.49
N VAL A 13 2.40 4.17 28.79
CA VAL A 13 1.68 3.84 27.53
C VAL A 13 2.68 3.43 26.45
N LEU A 14 3.73 4.23 26.25
CA LEU A 14 4.80 3.93 25.28
C LEU A 14 5.47 2.58 25.55
N ALA A 15 5.86 2.32 26.80
CA ALA A 15 6.50 1.06 27.17
C ALA A 15 5.58 -0.15 26.95
N GLY A 16 4.28 -0.01 27.24
CA GLY A 16 3.27 -1.04 26.99
C GLY A 16 3.13 -1.38 25.52
N VAL A 17 3.11 -0.36 24.65
CA VAL A 17 3.09 -0.52 23.19
C VAL A 17 4.35 -1.23 22.71
N ILE A 18 5.54 -0.80 23.16
CA ILE A 18 6.80 -1.41 22.71
C ILE A 18 6.94 -2.88 23.19
N LYS A 19 6.49 -3.19 24.41
CA LYS A 19 6.48 -4.56 24.96
C LYS A 19 5.55 -5.50 24.18
N LYS A 20 4.38 -5.01 23.73
CA LYS A 20 3.41 -5.77 22.90
C LYS A 20 4.01 -6.22 21.56
N HIS A 21 5.05 -5.54 21.09
CA HIS A 21 5.77 -5.86 19.84
C HIS A 21 7.07 -6.66 20.06
N GLY A 22 7.22 -7.31 21.22
CA GLY A 22 8.25 -8.33 21.45
C GLY A 22 9.58 -7.82 22.03
N ALA A 23 9.71 -6.52 22.30
CA ALA A 23 10.87 -6.00 23.00
C ALA A 23 10.77 -6.25 24.52
N HIS A 24 11.83 -6.74 25.14
CA HIS A 24 11.95 -6.78 26.60
C HIS A 24 12.34 -5.40 27.13
N ILE A 25 11.34 -4.63 27.56
CA ILE A 25 11.52 -3.32 28.18
C ILE A 25 10.96 -3.37 29.60
N ASP A 26 11.75 -2.83 30.54
CA ASP A 26 11.29 -2.54 31.89
C ASP A 26 10.45 -1.26 31.86
N VAL A 27 9.14 -1.44 32.05
CA VAL A 27 8.12 -0.40 31.91
C VAL A 27 8.26 0.68 32.97
N ASP A 28 8.66 0.31 34.18
CA ASP A 28 8.77 1.25 35.28
C ASP A 28 10.08 2.05 35.16
N ALA A 29 11.18 1.42 34.75
CA ALA A 29 12.44 2.11 34.48
C ALA A 29 12.29 3.16 33.36
N LEU A 30 11.66 2.81 32.23
CA LEU A 30 11.42 3.76 31.14
C LEU A 30 10.48 4.90 31.55
N SER A 31 9.49 4.61 32.41
CA SER A 31 8.57 5.63 32.93
C SER A 31 9.29 6.64 33.82
N ASP A 32 10.18 6.18 34.69
CA ASP A 32 10.97 7.05 35.57
C ASP A 32 12.01 7.87 34.79
N GLU A 33 12.71 7.26 33.82
CA GLU A 33 13.65 7.99 32.95
C GLU A 33 12.97 9.11 32.15
N LEU A 34 11.75 8.87 31.63
CA LEU A 34 10.98 9.88 30.92
C LEU A 34 10.45 10.98 31.85
N ALA A 35 10.13 10.65 33.09
CA ALA A 35 9.70 11.62 34.10
C ALA A 35 10.82 12.62 34.43
N ASP A 36 12.06 12.12 34.54
CA ASP A 36 13.26 12.89 34.84
C ASP A 36 13.87 13.58 33.61
N SER A 37 13.41 13.24 32.40
CA SER A 37 13.87 13.86 31.17
C SER A 37 13.42 15.32 31.03
N LEU A 38 14.27 16.16 30.40
CA LEU A 38 13.92 17.55 30.07
C LEU A 38 13.01 17.67 28.83
N ILE A 39 12.48 16.55 28.33
CA ILE A 39 11.64 16.54 27.14
C ILE A 39 10.27 17.16 27.48
N PRO A 40 9.78 18.12 26.68
CA PRO A 40 8.44 18.67 26.84
C PRO A 40 7.37 17.57 26.73
N ALA A 41 6.40 17.54 27.65
CA ALA A 41 5.40 16.47 27.69
C ALA A 41 4.46 16.48 26.47
N ASP A 42 4.20 17.65 25.89
CA ASP A 42 3.45 17.80 24.64
C ASP A 42 4.16 17.11 23.46
N TYR A 43 5.49 17.13 23.46
CA TYR A 43 6.27 16.37 22.48
C TYR A 43 6.14 14.86 22.70
N LEU A 44 6.17 14.40 23.96
CA LEU A 44 5.97 13.00 24.31
C LEU A 44 4.55 12.52 24.00
N GLU A 45 3.52 13.35 24.20
CA GLU A 45 2.14 13.04 23.82
C GLU A 45 1.98 12.92 22.30
N ARG A 46 2.62 13.82 21.55
CA ARG A 46 2.62 13.75 20.07
C ARG A 46 3.35 12.51 19.57
N LEU A 47 4.49 12.17 20.16
CA LEU A 47 5.24 10.97 19.83
C LEU A 47 4.44 9.71 20.19
N ASN A 48 3.81 9.68 21.36
CA ASN A 48 2.95 8.57 21.78
C ASN A 48 1.75 8.40 20.85
N ARG A 49 1.10 9.49 20.45
CA ARG A 49 0.00 9.45 19.48
C ARG A 49 0.47 8.94 18.13
N ALA A 50 1.59 9.47 17.62
CA ALA A 50 2.18 8.99 16.38
C ALA A 50 2.54 7.50 16.44
N ILE A 51 3.09 7.01 17.55
CA ILE A 51 3.41 5.60 17.72
C ILE A 51 2.11 4.77 17.80
N VAL A 52 1.15 5.13 18.65
CA VAL A 52 -0.12 4.39 18.78
C VAL A 52 -0.89 4.36 17.47
N ASP A 53 -1.01 5.49 16.77
CA ASP A 53 -1.71 5.58 15.48
C ASP A 53 -1.01 4.76 14.37
N ASN A 54 0.30 4.53 14.47
CA ASN A 54 1.08 3.74 13.51
C ASN A 54 1.33 2.27 13.96
N VAL A 55 1.05 1.93 15.22
CA VAL A 55 1.35 0.62 15.81
C VAL A 55 0.07 -0.15 16.16
N GLU A 56 -1.00 0.53 16.57
CA GLU A 56 -2.32 -0.08 16.74
C GLU A 56 -3.11 -0.01 15.43
N GLU A 57 -2.88 -0.98 14.54
CA GLU A 57 -3.91 -1.35 13.56
C GLU A 57 -5.18 -1.73 14.37
N PRO A 58 -6.35 -1.13 14.13
CA PRO A 58 -7.55 -1.42 14.91
C PRO A 58 -7.85 -2.94 14.86
N PRO A 59 -8.29 -3.55 15.98
CA PRO A 59 -8.56 -4.98 16.04
C PRO A 59 -9.59 -5.35 14.98
N ARG A 60 -9.20 -6.22 14.04
CA ARG A 60 -10.09 -6.67 12.96
C ARG A 60 -11.24 -7.49 13.55
N PRO A 61 -12.49 -7.28 13.07
CA PRO A 61 -13.60 -8.14 13.43
C PRO A 61 -13.30 -9.61 13.06
N PRO A 62 -13.93 -10.58 13.76
CA PRO A 62 -13.67 -12.00 13.54
C PRO A 62 -13.93 -12.41 12.08
N LEU A 63 -13.21 -13.44 11.62
CA LEU A 63 -13.28 -14.06 10.29
C LEU A 63 -14.71 -14.51 9.93
N GLY A 64 -15.50 -13.54 9.50
CA GLY A 64 -16.62 -13.66 8.59
C GLY A 64 -16.40 -12.66 7.45
N THR A 65 -15.18 -12.57 6.92
CA THR A 65 -14.86 -11.65 5.82
C THR A 65 -15.20 -12.32 4.51
N ILE A 66 -16.34 -11.94 3.93
CA ILE A 66 -16.60 -12.13 2.51
C ILE A 66 -15.42 -11.49 1.77
N GLU A 67 -14.55 -12.29 1.16
CA GLU A 67 -13.49 -11.79 0.29
C GLU A 67 -14.15 -10.89 -0.77
N PRO A 68 -13.66 -9.67 -0.99
CA PRO A 68 -14.31 -8.79 -1.95
C PRO A 68 -14.23 -9.38 -3.36
N THR A 69 -15.34 -9.26 -4.07
CA THR A 69 -15.44 -9.75 -5.44
C THR A 69 -14.54 -8.93 -6.37
N VAL A 70 -14.13 -9.55 -7.48
CA VAL A 70 -13.41 -8.88 -8.57
C VAL A 70 -14.14 -7.62 -9.03
N ASP A 71 -15.47 -7.69 -9.17
CA ASP A 71 -16.28 -6.54 -9.56
C ASP A 71 -16.20 -5.41 -8.53
N LYS A 72 -16.29 -5.72 -7.24
CA LYS A 72 -16.20 -4.70 -6.18
C LYS A 72 -14.85 -3.99 -6.17
N MET A 73 -13.76 -4.75 -6.31
CA MET A 73 -12.40 -4.18 -6.42
C MET A 73 -12.28 -3.28 -7.65
N ARG A 74 -12.80 -3.75 -8.79
CA ARG A 74 -12.78 -2.99 -10.05
C ARG A 74 -13.57 -1.69 -9.92
N ASP A 75 -14.78 -1.74 -9.40
CA ASP A 75 -15.66 -0.58 -9.26
C ASP A 75 -15.05 0.45 -8.31
N THR A 76 -14.41 0.01 -7.23
CA THR A 76 -13.67 0.88 -6.30
C THR A 76 -12.51 1.58 -7.01
N ALA A 77 -11.71 0.85 -7.80
CA ALA A 77 -10.62 1.44 -8.57
C ALA A 77 -11.13 2.44 -9.62
N LEU A 78 -12.24 2.14 -10.30
CA LEU A 78 -12.85 3.05 -11.27
C LEU A 78 -13.38 4.33 -10.62
N GLU A 79 -13.95 4.23 -9.41
CA GLU A 79 -14.35 5.40 -8.62
C GLU A 79 -13.13 6.27 -8.26
N HIS A 80 -12.02 5.66 -7.82
CA HIS A 80 -10.79 6.40 -7.54
C HIS A 80 -10.20 7.05 -8.79
N ILE A 81 -10.17 6.36 -9.93
CA ILE A 81 -9.74 6.95 -11.21
C ILE A 81 -10.64 8.14 -11.57
N ALA A 82 -11.96 8.00 -11.42
CA ALA A 82 -12.89 9.07 -11.75
C ALA A 82 -12.69 10.31 -10.87
N ASN A 83 -12.51 10.09 -9.57
CA ASN A 83 -12.23 11.16 -8.61
C ASN A 83 -10.89 11.85 -8.86
N ALA A 84 -9.85 11.09 -9.20
CA ALA A 84 -8.52 11.61 -9.45
C ALA A 84 -8.43 12.44 -10.74
N THR A 85 -9.10 11.98 -11.80
CA THR A 85 -9.03 12.59 -13.14
C THR A 85 -10.12 13.62 -13.40
N GLY A 86 -11.14 13.68 -12.55
CA GLY A 86 -12.32 14.54 -12.74
C GLY A 86 -13.23 14.11 -13.90
N GLY A 87 -13.03 12.92 -14.47
CA GLY A 87 -13.79 12.42 -15.61
C GLY A 87 -14.26 10.97 -15.44
N THR A 88 -15.12 10.50 -16.35
CA THR A 88 -15.64 9.12 -16.29
C THR A 88 -14.74 8.16 -17.06
N PRO A 89 -14.16 7.12 -16.42
CA PRO A 89 -13.40 6.10 -17.12
C PRO A 89 -14.29 5.32 -18.08
N ARG A 90 -13.84 5.17 -19.32
CA ARG A 90 -14.50 4.38 -20.35
C ARG A 90 -13.61 3.23 -20.75
N LEU A 91 -14.21 2.06 -20.95
CA LEU A 91 -13.48 0.90 -21.44
C LEU A 91 -12.91 1.22 -22.84
N SER A 92 -11.61 1.03 -22.99
CA SER A 92 -10.86 1.26 -24.22
C SER A 92 -10.42 -0.08 -24.82
N GLY A 93 -10.72 -0.29 -26.11
CA GLY A 93 -10.27 -1.44 -26.89
C GLY A 93 -11.25 -2.63 -27.00
N ARG A 94 -11.02 -3.46 -28.02
CA ARG A 94 -11.67 -4.77 -28.22
C ARG A 94 -10.64 -5.87 -27.93
N GLY A 95 -10.52 -6.35 -26.69
CA GLY A 95 -9.74 -7.56 -26.39
C GLY A 95 -8.92 -7.62 -25.09
N ASN A 96 -8.78 -6.51 -24.35
CA ASN A 96 -8.26 -6.50 -22.99
C ASN A 96 -9.38 -6.05 -22.04
N GLU A 97 -10.00 -6.99 -21.33
CA GLU A 97 -11.27 -6.82 -20.60
C GLU A 97 -11.28 -5.75 -19.49
N GLN A 98 -10.14 -5.12 -19.19
CA GLN A 98 -9.98 -4.10 -18.17
C GLN A 98 -8.93 -3.05 -18.58
N THR A 99 -9.16 -2.40 -19.73
CA THR A 99 -8.36 -1.25 -20.18
C THR A 99 -9.28 -0.05 -20.27
N TYR A 100 -8.87 1.08 -19.74
CA TYR A 100 -9.72 2.26 -19.60
C TYR A 100 -9.02 3.50 -20.14
N GLN A 101 -9.81 4.52 -20.42
CA GLN A 101 -9.35 5.85 -20.77
C GLN A 101 -10.35 6.89 -20.23
N VAL A 102 -9.86 8.04 -19.79
CA VAL A 102 -10.70 9.16 -19.35
C VAL A 102 -10.51 10.32 -20.32
N GLY A 103 -11.57 10.68 -21.06
CA GLY A 103 -11.46 11.70 -22.12
C GLY A 103 -10.40 11.31 -23.16
N ASP A 104 -9.53 12.26 -23.50
CA ASP A 104 -8.35 12.05 -24.36
C ASP A 104 -7.06 11.77 -23.56
N GLY A 105 -7.20 11.44 -22.27
CA GLY A 105 -6.08 11.14 -21.37
C GLY A 105 -5.38 9.80 -21.69
N PRO A 106 -4.33 9.46 -20.93
CA PRO A 106 -3.56 8.24 -21.16
C PRO A 106 -4.37 6.95 -20.99
N THR A 107 -3.87 5.88 -21.59
CA THR A 107 -4.39 4.52 -21.40
C THR A 107 -4.16 4.06 -19.96
N ILE A 108 -5.17 3.42 -19.35
CA ILE A 108 -5.10 2.86 -18.00
C ILE A 108 -5.34 1.35 -18.05
N TYR A 109 -4.32 0.56 -17.72
CA TYR A 109 -4.44 -0.89 -17.56
C TYR A 109 -4.80 -1.22 -16.11
N LEU A 110 -6.09 -1.45 -15.86
CA LEU A 110 -6.59 -1.84 -14.55
C LEU A 110 -6.51 -3.36 -14.37
N ARG A 111 -5.92 -3.82 -13.28
CA ARG A 111 -6.00 -5.22 -12.84
C ARG A 111 -6.36 -5.27 -11.36
N THR A 112 -7.14 -6.26 -10.98
CA THR A 112 -7.58 -6.48 -9.59
C THR A 112 -7.08 -7.82 -9.09
N ARG A 113 -6.62 -7.89 -7.86
CA ARG A 113 -6.18 -9.15 -7.24
C ARG A 113 -6.55 -9.17 -5.76
N GLY A 114 -7.26 -10.20 -5.34
CA GLY A 114 -7.47 -10.50 -3.93
C GLY A 114 -6.18 -11.03 -3.30
N ARG A 115 -6.02 -10.84 -1.98
CA ARG A 115 -4.83 -11.31 -1.26
C ARG A 115 -4.66 -12.83 -1.37
N ASP A 116 -3.43 -13.28 -1.60
CA ASP A 116 -3.12 -14.69 -1.43
C ASP A 116 -3.13 -15.05 0.07
N GLN A 117 -3.69 -16.21 0.42
CA GLN A 117 -3.75 -16.66 1.82
C GLN A 117 -2.35 -17.08 2.29
N ARG A 118 -1.74 -16.25 3.14
CA ARG A 118 -0.46 -16.52 3.81
C ARG A 118 -0.65 -16.37 5.33
N PRO A 119 -0.02 -17.21 6.17
CA PRO A 119 -0.04 -17.02 7.62
C PRO A 119 0.74 -15.76 8.02
N GLY A 120 0.22 -15.04 9.02
CA GLY A 120 0.83 -13.81 9.53
C GLY A 120 0.29 -12.54 8.88
N ASN A 121 1.03 -11.43 9.01
CA ASN A 121 0.63 -10.11 8.51
C ASN A 121 1.20 -9.78 7.12
N HIS A 122 1.74 -10.79 6.43
CA HIS A 122 2.33 -10.66 5.10
C HIS A 122 1.25 -10.86 4.03
N ARG A 123 1.01 -9.83 3.23
CA ARG A 123 0.05 -9.87 2.11
C ARG A 123 0.82 -9.97 0.80
N VAL A 124 0.33 -10.81 -0.11
CA VAL A 124 0.94 -11.02 -1.44
C VAL A 124 -0.13 -10.91 -2.51
N TYR A 125 0.18 -10.18 -3.57
CA TYR A 125 -0.66 -9.98 -4.75
C TYR A 125 0.20 -10.19 -5.99
N TRP A 126 -0.31 -10.88 -7.00
CA TRP A 126 0.36 -11.01 -8.28
C TRP A 126 -0.59 -10.61 -9.40
N PHE A 127 -0.05 -9.93 -10.42
CA PHE A 127 -0.86 -9.36 -11.49
C PHE A 127 -0.41 -9.87 -12.84
N GLY A 128 -1.34 -10.41 -13.65
CA GLY A 128 -1.04 -10.76 -15.04
C GLY A 128 -1.10 -9.54 -15.95
N LEU A 129 0.06 -9.07 -16.43
CA LEU A 129 0.16 -7.95 -17.36
C LEU A 129 0.66 -8.46 -18.72
N ARG A 130 -0.22 -8.45 -19.74
CA ARG A 130 0.13 -8.82 -21.13
C ARG A 130 1.29 -7.97 -21.62
N LEU A 131 2.18 -8.58 -22.42
CA LEU A 131 3.37 -7.88 -22.93
C LEU A 131 3.04 -6.56 -23.64
N ALA A 132 1.94 -6.52 -24.40
CA ALA A 132 1.48 -5.30 -25.07
C ALA A 132 1.19 -4.13 -24.12
N CYS A 133 0.88 -4.39 -22.84
CA CYS A 133 0.68 -3.33 -21.84
C CYS A 133 1.99 -2.63 -21.43
N TRP A 134 3.14 -3.21 -21.77
CA TRP A 134 4.47 -2.67 -21.47
C TRP A 134 5.07 -1.89 -22.64
N ASP A 135 4.39 -1.85 -23.77
CA ASP A 135 4.89 -1.24 -25.01
C ASP A 135 4.43 0.22 -25.17
N ASP A 136 3.52 0.69 -24.30
CA ASP A 136 3.05 2.07 -24.22
C ASP A 136 3.61 2.75 -22.95
N PRO A 137 4.70 3.53 -23.03
CA PRO A 137 5.31 4.18 -21.87
C PRO A 137 4.44 5.27 -21.25
N ASP A 138 3.51 5.86 -22.01
CA ASP A 138 2.62 6.92 -21.55
C ASP A 138 1.38 6.38 -20.83
N ALA A 139 1.15 5.07 -20.91
CA ALA A 139 0.09 4.40 -20.18
C ALA A 139 0.38 4.29 -18.67
N TRP A 140 -0.65 3.89 -17.94
CA TRP A 140 -0.63 3.68 -16.49
C TRP A 140 -1.02 2.25 -16.14
N PHE A 141 -0.32 1.67 -15.17
CA PHE A 141 -0.79 0.51 -14.43
C PHE A 141 -1.57 0.96 -13.21
N VAL A 142 -2.78 0.43 -13.06
CA VAL A 142 -3.57 0.51 -11.82
C VAL A 142 -3.79 -0.91 -11.33
N LEU A 143 -3.09 -1.30 -10.27
CA LEU A 143 -3.11 -2.65 -9.71
C LEU A 143 -3.81 -2.63 -8.35
N GLN A 144 -5.12 -2.90 -8.36
CA GLN A 144 -5.95 -2.91 -7.16
C GLN A 144 -5.67 -4.18 -6.34
N CYS A 145 -5.15 -3.98 -5.13
CA CYS A 145 -4.79 -5.02 -4.16
C CYS A 145 -5.90 -5.14 -3.12
N ASP A 146 -6.77 -6.14 -3.25
CA ASP A 146 -7.98 -6.27 -2.42
C ASP A 146 -8.78 -4.95 -2.44
N LEU A 147 -9.43 -4.58 -1.34
CA LEU A 147 -9.87 -3.21 -1.06
C LEU A 147 -8.90 -2.47 -0.14
N ASP A 148 -7.65 -2.92 -0.07
CA ASP A 148 -6.66 -2.40 0.87
C ASP A 148 -5.93 -1.16 0.32
N PHE A 149 -5.47 -1.22 -0.94
CA PHE A 149 -4.73 -0.16 -1.63
C PHE A 149 -4.62 -0.46 -3.13
N ALA A 150 -4.15 0.50 -3.92
CA ALA A 150 -3.74 0.28 -5.31
C ALA A 150 -2.28 0.64 -5.53
N ILE A 151 -1.63 -0.01 -6.49
CA ILE A 151 -0.40 0.52 -7.10
C ILE A 151 -0.81 1.32 -8.34
N VAL A 152 -0.46 2.61 -8.36
CA VAL A 152 -0.77 3.55 -9.44
C VAL A 152 0.56 4.09 -9.96
N VAL A 153 0.94 3.67 -11.16
CA VAL A 153 2.30 3.93 -11.69
C VAL A 153 2.28 4.08 -13.19
N ARG A 154 3.12 4.98 -13.72
CA ARG A 154 3.35 5.06 -15.17
C ARG A 154 4.09 3.81 -15.64
N VAL A 155 3.75 3.33 -16.82
CA VAL A 155 4.44 2.16 -17.41
C VAL A 155 5.94 2.47 -17.53
N GLU A 156 6.30 3.69 -17.94
CA GLU A 156 7.68 4.20 -18.03
C GLU A 156 8.53 3.92 -16.78
N ASP A 157 7.98 4.14 -15.57
CA ASP A 157 8.72 3.98 -14.31
C ASP A 157 9.05 2.51 -13.99
N TRP A 158 8.28 1.58 -14.56
CA TRP A 158 8.46 0.14 -14.38
C TRP A 158 9.28 -0.50 -15.50
N LEU A 159 9.46 0.18 -16.64
CA LEU A 159 10.26 -0.34 -17.77
C LEU A 159 11.68 -0.79 -17.38
N PRO A 160 12.44 -0.06 -16.53
CA PRO A 160 13.78 -0.50 -16.11
C PRO A 160 13.81 -1.86 -15.41
N TYR A 161 12.69 -2.30 -14.84
CA TYR A 161 12.55 -3.54 -14.10
C TYR A 161 11.81 -4.63 -14.90
N ARG A 162 11.29 -4.32 -16.10
CA ARG A 162 10.45 -5.21 -16.93
C ARG A 162 11.03 -6.61 -17.07
N ASP A 163 12.32 -6.74 -17.37
CA ASP A 163 12.95 -8.04 -17.62
C ASP A 163 13.33 -8.81 -16.35
N GLN A 164 13.29 -8.16 -15.19
CA GLN A 164 13.51 -8.77 -13.89
C GLN A 164 12.20 -9.34 -13.29
N ILE A 165 11.05 -8.94 -13.85
CA ILE A 165 9.73 -9.43 -13.46
C ILE A 165 9.47 -10.78 -14.13
N GLY A 166 9.01 -11.74 -13.32
CA GLY A 166 8.71 -13.10 -13.78
C GLY A 166 7.69 -13.12 -14.93
N THR A 167 7.74 -14.16 -15.76
CA THR A 167 6.78 -14.38 -16.85
C THR A 167 5.93 -15.62 -16.60
N THR A 168 4.77 -15.67 -17.26
CA THR A 168 3.97 -16.89 -17.35
C THR A 168 4.74 -17.98 -18.11
N GLN A 169 4.32 -19.25 -17.96
CA GLN A 169 4.92 -20.36 -18.73
C GLN A 169 4.79 -20.18 -20.25
N GLU A 170 3.75 -19.48 -20.70
CA GLU A 170 3.51 -19.14 -22.12
C GLU A 170 4.27 -17.88 -22.58
N ASP A 171 5.02 -17.24 -21.67
CA ASP A 171 5.81 -16.01 -21.89
C ASP A 171 5.01 -14.85 -22.51
N ASN A 172 3.70 -14.83 -22.31
CA ASN A 172 2.79 -13.84 -22.89
C ASN A 172 2.41 -12.72 -21.91
N GLN A 173 2.82 -12.84 -20.64
CA GLN A 173 2.55 -11.88 -19.59
C GLN A 173 3.74 -11.78 -18.63
N ARG A 174 3.99 -10.56 -18.14
CA ARG A 174 4.80 -10.32 -16.94
C ARG A 174 3.90 -10.41 -15.70
N GLN A 175 4.44 -10.94 -14.61
CA GLN A 175 3.72 -11.25 -13.38
C GLN A 175 4.35 -10.57 -12.17
N PRO A 176 4.24 -9.23 -12.02
CA PRO A 176 4.75 -8.54 -10.84
C PRO A 176 4.12 -9.07 -9.55
N HIS A 177 4.97 -9.41 -8.58
CA HIS A 177 4.59 -9.85 -7.24
C HIS A 177 4.73 -8.71 -6.24
N VAL A 178 3.60 -8.16 -5.81
CA VAL A 178 3.51 -7.11 -4.80
C VAL A 178 3.38 -7.76 -3.42
N HIS A 179 4.30 -7.42 -2.53
CA HIS A 179 4.37 -7.87 -1.15
C HIS A 179 4.13 -6.68 -0.23
N ARG A 180 3.25 -6.83 0.76
CA ARG A 180 3.05 -5.85 1.82
C ARG A 180 3.25 -6.47 3.19
N GLU A 181 4.15 -5.87 3.95
CA GLU A 181 4.51 -6.30 5.31
C GLU A 181 4.67 -5.07 6.19
N GLY A 182 3.73 -4.89 7.13
CA GLY A 182 3.63 -3.63 7.89
C GLY A 182 3.41 -2.43 6.97
N ASN A 183 4.29 -1.43 7.09
CA ASN A 183 4.25 -0.20 6.29
C ASN A 183 5.07 -0.29 5.00
N THR A 184 5.70 -1.44 4.74
CA THR A 184 6.54 -1.62 3.57
C THR A 184 5.76 -2.31 2.47
N THR A 185 5.77 -1.72 1.27
CA THR A 185 5.24 -2.32 0.05
C THR A 185 6.37 -2.47 -0.97
N GLU A 186 6.58 -3.69 -1.46
CA GLU A 186 7.69 -4.05 -2.32
C GLU A 186 7.24 -4.89 -3.51
N LEU A 187 7.92 -4.73 -4.65
CA LEU A 187 7.94 -5.69 -5.74
C LEU A 187 9.05 -6.71 -5.45
N ARG A 188 8.70 -7.98 -5.25
CA ARG A 188 9.66 -9.06 -4.92
C ARG A 188 9.60 -10.18 -5.94
N GLU A 189 10.65 -10.37 -6.72
CA GLU A 189 10.69 -11.40 -7.76
C GLU A 189 11.65 -12.53 -7.41
N ALA A 190 11.36 -13.74 -7.89
CA ALA A 190 12.19 -14.92 -7.65
C ALA A 190 13.64 -14.76 -8.17
N GLY A 191 13.84 -13.90 -9.18
CA GLY A 191 15.16 -13.55 -9.72
C GLY A 191 16.02 -12.66 -8.81
N GLY A 192 15.53 -12.27 -7.63
CA GLY A 192 16.27 -11.49 -6.64
C GLY A 192 15.96 -9.99 -6.64
N LEU A 193 15.06 -9.50 -7.50
CA LEU A 193 14.57 -8.13 -7.44
C LEU A 193 13.79 -7.93 -6.14
N VAL A 194 14.20 -6.92 -5.37
CA VAL A 194 13.44 -6.37 -4.24
C VAL A 194 13.45 -4.86 -4.41
N LEU A 195 12.30 -4.31 -4.80
CA LEU A 195 12.13 -2.90 -5.07
C LEU A 195 11.07 -2.33 -4.14
N ASN A 196 11.41 -1.30 -3.36
CA ASN A 196 10.43 -0.56 -2.60
C ASN A 196 9.55 0.26 -3.56
N ILE A 197 8.24 0.01 -3.51
CA ILE A 197 7.25 0.64 -4.41
C ILE A 197 6.30 1.58 -3.68
N SER A 198 6.63 1.99 -2.46
CA SER A 198 5.75 2.79 -1.60
C SER A 198 5.35 4.13 -2.22
N GLN A 199 6.22 4.71 -3.07
CA GLN A 199 5.93 5.95 -3.80
C GLN A 199 4.79 5.81 -4.83
N TRP A 200 4.46 4.60 -5.25
CA TRP A 200 3.38 4.32 -6.20
C TRP A 200 2.12 3.78 -5.53
N VAL A 201 2.14 3.58 -4.20
CA VAL A 201 0.96 3.15 -3.45
C VAL A 201 -0.03 4.32 -3.37
N ASP A 202 -1.24 4.09 -3.86
CA ASP A 202 -2.33 5.06 -3.90
C ASP A 202 -1.93 6.41 -4.51
N ASN A 203 -1.01 6.39 -5.48
CA ASN A 203 -0.50 7.58 -6.17
C ASN A 203 -1.50 8.15 -7.20
N TRP A 204 -2.74 8.34 -6.75
CA TRP A 204 -3.85 8.87 -7.55
C TRP A 204 -3.62 10.33 -7.96
N GLY A 205 -2.84 11.09 -7.19
CA GLY A 205 -2.54 12.49 -7.46
C GLY A 205 -1.78 12.68 -8.78
N ASP A 206 -0.76 11.87 -9.04
CA ASP A 206 0.02 11.96 -10.28
C ASP A 206 -0.79 11.48 -11.49
N LEU A 207 -1.63 10.46 -11.32
CA LEU A 207 -2.58 10.04 -12.35
C LEU A 207 -3.53 11.19 -12.72
N GLY A 208 -4.03 11.93 -11.72
CA GLY A 208 -4.88 13.10 -11.93
C GLY A 208 -4.15 14.22 -12.69
N GLN A 209 -2.90 14.52 -12.33
CA GLN A 209 -2.08 15.52 -13.02
C GLN A 209 -1.84 15.16 -14.50
N ALA A 210 -1.71 13.88 -14.83
CA ALA A 210 -1.55 13.43 -16.22
C ALA A 210 -2.80 13.65 -17.11
N HIS A 211 -3.93 14.05 -16.53
CA HIS A 211 -5.20 14.32 -17.22
C HIS A 211 -5.58 15.81 -17.24
N HIS A 212 -4.70 16.70 -16.76
CA HIS A 212 -4.94 18.14 -16.64
C HIS A 212 -3.90 18.99 -17.37
#